data_AF-A0A2D0JSJ1-F1
#
_entry.id   AF-A0A2D0JSJ1-F1
#
_cell.length_a   1.000
_cell.length_b   1.000
_cell.length_c   1.000
_cell.angle_alpha   90.00
_cell.angle_beta   90.00
_cell.angle_gamma   90.00
#
_symmetry.space_group_name_H-M   'P 1'
#
loop_
_entity.id
_entity.type
_entity.pdbx_description
1 polymer ?
#
loop_
_entity_poly.entity_id
_entity_poly.type
_entity_poly.pdbx_seq_one_letter_code
_entity_poly.pdbx_strand_id
1 'polypeptide(L)'
;MNTQKYQMAVNVSVYDENSIDFPSKKTWFDASMWLTTSQYIKVNDFFLINKKFPPIENLNTVYVTTELQFAIDKSSNSFPELQELKNMDVLKFSDLMENKTSYEYIYSQFNQKSLKPEQDIFLISFLYNSNKYEVKMIREICNGSYLYSSLGGIYKEGGWHKANRDFLTYRDYLAGKIDSYK
;
A
#
# COMPACT_ATOMS: atom_id res chain seq x y z
N MET A 1 4.29 5.16 32.62
CA MET A 1 4.72 5.43 31.24
C MET A 1 3.79 4.69 30.29
N ASN A 2 2.72 5.33 29.81
CA ASN A 2 1.70 4.71 28.92
C ASN A 2 1.67 5.36 27.52
N THR A 3 2.54 6.33 27.28
CA THR A 3 2.56 7.19 26.08
C THR A 3 3.15 6.50 24.86
N GLN A 4 4.13 5.60 25.00
CA GLN A 4 4.74 4.90 23.85
C GLN A 4 3.78 3.93 23.14
N LYS A 5 2.81 3.36 23.86
CA LYS A 5 1.86 2.39 23.30
C LYS A 5 0.97 3.02 22.22
N TYR A 6 0.58 4.28 22.42
CA TYR A 6 -0.35 4.99 21.53
C TYR A 6 0.33 6.02 20.63
N GLN A 7 1.64 6.23 20.80
CA GLN A 7 2.39 7.14 19.97
C GLN A 7 2.60 6.56 18.56
N MET A 8 2.32 7.37 17.54
CA MET A 8 2.54 7.07 16.12
C MET A 8 3.28 8.22 15.47
N ALA A 9 3.79 8.00 14.26
CA ALA A 9 4.54 8.98 13.49
C ALA A 9 4.02 9.10 12.07
N VAL A 10 4.20 10.29 11.49
CA VAL A 10 4.06 10.57 10.06
C VAL A 10 5.35 11.22 9.55
N ASN A 11 5.66 10.99 8.27
CA ASN A 11 6.70 11.76 7.59
C ASN A 11 6.02 12.96 6.93
N VAL A 12 6.38 14.16 7.37
CA VAL A 12 5.87 15.43 6.84
C VAL A 12 6.84 15.94 5.79
N SER A 13 6.35 16.23 4.58
CA SER A 13 7.18 16.78 3.51
C SER A 13 7.80 18.12 3.91
N VAL A 14 9.10 18.27 3.63
CA VAL A 14 9.85 19.51 3.80
C VAL A 14 10.27 19.99 2.42
N TYR A 15 9.84 21.21 2.05
CA TYR A 15 10.04 21.74 0.70
C TYR A 15 11.30 22.61 0.55
N ASP A 16 11.92 23.02 1.66
CA ASP A 16 13.18 23.73 1.64
C ASP A 16 14.34 22.74 1.46
N GLU A 17 14.94 22.71 0.28
CA GLU A 17 16.07 21.84 -0.08
C GLU A 17 17.31 22.07 0.79
N ASN A 18 17.42 23.22 1.45
CA ASN A 18 18.54 23.54 2.35
C ASN A 18 18.29 23.12 3.80
N SER A 19 17.08 22.68 4.14
CA SER A 19 16.77 22.19 5.47
C SER A 19 17.45 20.85 5.74
N ILE A 20 17.96 20.65 6.96
CA ILE A 20 18.47 19.35 7.40
C ILE A 20 17.39 18.25 7.38
N ASP A 21 16.13 18.66 7.45
CA ASP A 21 14.99 17.76 7.42
C ASP A 21 14.49 17.49 5.98
N PHE A 22 15.17 17.98 4.92
CA PHE A 22 14.81 17.67 3.53
C PHE A 22 15.13 16.21 3.18
N PRO A 23 14.24 15.46 2.49
CA PRO A 23 12.94 15.88 1.93
C PRO A 23 11.75 15.69 2.89
N SER A 24 11.95 15.11 4.08
CA SER A 24 10.86 14.87 5.04
C SER A 24 11.32 14.78 6.49
N LYS A 25 10.46 15.23 7.41
CA LYS A 25 10.66 15.15 8.86
C LYS A 25 9.72 14.13 9.51
N LYS A 26 10.25 13.26 10.38
CA LYS A 26 9.43 12.40 11.26
C LYS A 26 8.76 13.25 12.34
N THR A 27 7.43 13.25 12.37
CA THR A 27 6.61 13.96 13.37
C THR A 27 5.81 12.95 14.18
N TRP A 28 5.93 13.00 15.51
CA TRP A 28 5.21 12.15 16.43
C TRP A 28 3.88 12.77 16.86
N PHE A 29 2.86 11.94 17.10
CA PHE A 29 1.57 12.36 17.62
C PHE A 29 0.93 11.26 18.47
N ASP A 30 -0.08 11.63 19.26
CA ASP A 30 -0.88 10.67 20.03
C ASP A 30 -1.99 10.07 19.16
N ALA A 31 -1.93 8.76 18.93
CA ALA A 31 -2.93 7.99 18.20
C ALA A 31 -3.85 7.18 19.13
N SER A 32 -3.99 7.58 20.39
CA SER A 32 -4.83 6.91 21.39
C SER A 32 -6.28 6.73 20.92
N MET A 33 -6.85 7.71 20.23
CA MET A 33 -8.22 7.65 19.69
C MET A 33 -8.46 6.44 18.75
N TRP A 34 -7.42 5.96 18.06
CA TRP A 34 -7.54 4.80 17.15
C TRP A 34 -7.07 3.53 17.84
N LEU A 35 -5.92 3.58 18.54
CA LEU A 35 -5.25 2.41 19.12
C LEU A 35 -5.86 1.91 20.44
N THR A 36 -6.78 2.67 21.05
CA THR A 36 -7.60 2.17 22.17
C THR A 36 -8.79 1.33 21.70
N THR A 37 -9.13 1.41 20.41
CA THR A 37 -10.22 0.60 19.83
C THR A 37 -9.72 -0.78 19.42
N SER A 38 -10.62 -1.76 19.35
CA SER A 38 -10.30 -3.11 18.85
C SER A 38 -10.24 -3.21 17.33
N GLN A 39 -10.49 -2.10 16.62
CA GLN A 39 -10.48 -2.03 15.16
C GLN A 39 -9.05 -1.91 14.62
N TYR A 40 -8.16 -1.25 15.34
CA TYR A 40 -6.82 -0.94 14.86
C TYR A 40 -5.75 -1.68 15.66
N ILE A 41 -4.76 -2.25 14.96
CA ILE A 41 -3.62 -2.93 15.57
C ILE A 41 -2.35 -2.19 15.13
N LYS A 42 -1.57 -1.67 16.08
CA LYS A 42 -0.28 -1.05 15.77
C LYS A 42 0.66 -2.10 15.18
N VAL A 43 1.21 -1.82 14.00
CA VAL A 43 2.24 -2.66 13.34
C VAL A 43 3.63 -2.15 13.72
N ASN A 44 3.86 -0.84 13.56
CA ASN A 44 5.05 -0.14 14.00
C ASN A 44 4.72 1.34 14.23
N ASP A 45 5.70 2.24 14.23
CA ASP A 45 5.47 3.67 14.43
C ASP A 45 4.61 4.33 13.34
N PHE A 46 4.58 3.79 12.13
CA PHE A 46 3.98 4.42 10.95
C PHE A 46 2.74 3.68 10.43
N PHE A 47 2.67 2.37 10.68
CA PHE A 47 1.64 1.49 10.12
C PHE A 47 0.75 0.89 11.20
N LEU A 48 -0.49 0.63 10.81
CA LEU A 48 -1.46 -0.09 11.60
C LEU A 48 -2.36 -0.94 10.71
N ILE A 49 -2.86 -2.03 11.23
CA ILE A 49 -3.90 -2.83 10.56
C ILE A 49 -5.26 -2.24 10.92
N ASN A 50 -6.08 -1.91 9.92
CA ASN A 50 -7.49 -1.57 10.07
C ASN A 50 -8.35 -2.80 9.81
N LYS A 51 -8.92 -3.42 10.84
CA LYS A 51 -9.76 -4.62 10.71
C LYS A 51 -11.10 -4.40 10.00
N LYS A 52 -11.48 -3.14 9.77
CA LYS A 52 -12.71 -2.75 9.07
C LYS A 52 -12.39 -1.88 7.85
N PHE A 53 -11.30 -2.18 7.14
CA PHE A 53 -10.99 -1.48 5.90
C PHE A 53 -12.12 -1.70 4.88
N PRO A 54 -12.52 -0.68 4.10
CA PRO A 54 -13.48 -0.85 3.02
C PRO A 54 -12.89 -1.76 1.93
N PRO A 55 -13.55 -2.85 1.50
CA PRO A 55 -13.05 -3.70 0.42
C PRO A 55 -12.95 -2.93 -0.90
N ILE A 56 -12.11 -3.41 -1.81
CA ILE A 56 -12.11 -2.94 -3.21
C ILE A 56 -13.15 -3.77 -3.97
N GLU A 57 -14.24 -3.13 -4.41
CA GLU A 57 -15.35 -3.80 -5.09
C GLU A 57 -15.00 -4.16 -6.54
N ASN A 58 -14.27 -3.30 -7.23
CA ASN A 58 -13.85 -3.50 -8.61
C ASN A 58 -12.38 -3.07 -8.80
N LEU A 59 -11.52 -4.03 -9.17
CA LEU A 59 -10.14 -3.77 -9.55
C LEU A 59 -9.96 -3.45 -11.03
N ASN A 60 -10.90 -3.86 -11.89
CA ASN A 60 -10.85 -3.55 -13.32
C ASN A 60 -11.46 -2.17 -13.58
N THR A 61 -10.83 -1.14 -13.04
CA THR A 61 -11.15 0.26 -13.31
C THR A 61 -9.94 0.91 -13.98
N VAL A 62 -10.19 1.88 -14.86
CA VAL A 62 -9.12 2.64 -15.53
C VAL A 62 -8.12 3.24 -14.53
N TYR A 63 -8.57 3.63 -13.33
CA TYR A 63 -7.69 4.15 -12.28
C TYR A 63 -6.67 3.11 -11.80
N VAL A 64 -7.13 1.89 -11.49
CA VAL A 64 -6.24 0.82 -11.00
C VAL A 64 -5.37 0.28 -12.13
N THR A 65 -5.94 0.10 -13.33
CA THR A 65 -5.21 -0.47 -14.47
C THR A 65 -4.16 0.49 -15.02
N THR A 66 -4.40 1.81 -14.99
CA THR A 66 -3.37 2.82 -15.32
C THR A 66 -2.21 2.76 -14.33
N GLU A 67 -2.48 2.66 -13.02
CA GLU A 67 -1.43 2.53 -12.01
C GLU A 67 -0.64 1.21 -12.13
N LEU A 68 -1.29 0.12 -12.56
CA LEU A 68 -0.60 -1.13 -12.90
C LEU A 68 0.35 -0.95 -14.09
N GLN A 69 -0.11 -0.33 -15.20
CA GLN A 69 0.76 -0.03 -16.34
C GLN A 69 1.93 0.86 -15.96
N PHE A 70 1.70 1.88 -15.13
CA PHE A 70 2.76 2.77 -14.66
C PHE A 70 3.80 2.02 -13.82
N ALA A 71 3.37 1.09 -12.96
CA ALA A 71 4.29 0.22 -12.21
C ALA A 71 5.09 -0.71 -13.15
N ILE A 72 4.47 -1.21 -14.22
CA ILE A 72 5.13 -2.00 -15.27
C ILE A 72 6.21 -1.17 -15.98
N ASP A 73 5.89 0.04 -16.42
CA ASP A 73 6.85 0.92 -17.10
C ASP A 73 8.08 1.21 -16.22
N LYS A 74 7.83 1.53 -14.93
CA LYS A 74 8.90 1.76 -13.94
C LYS A 74 9.76 0.53 -13.65
N SER A 75 9.23 -0.67 -13.83
CA SER A 75 9.92 -1.94 -13.50
C SER A 75 10.41 -2.69 -14.75
N SER A 76 10.27 -2.07 -15.92
CA SER A 76 10.37 -2.70 -17.23
C SER A 76 11.74 -3.36 -17.48
N ASN A 77 12.83 -2.80 -16.95
CA ASN A 77 14.16 -3.40 -17.02
C ASN A 77 14.31 -4.71 -16.22
N SER A 78 13.50 -4.90 -15.17
CA SER A 78 13.54 -6.10 -14.32
C SER A 78 12.61 -7.21 -14.80
N PHE A 79 11.64 -6.87 -15.65
CA PHE A 79 10.64 -7.80 -16.19
C PHE A 79 10.46 -7.56 -17.69
N PRO A 80 11.43 -7.98 -18.53
CA PRO A 80 11.36 -7.80 -19.98
C PRO A 80 10.10 -8.39 -20.60
N GLU A 81 9.56 -9.47 -20.03
CA GLU A 81 8.32 -10.12 -20.45
C GLU A 81 7.07 -9.24 -20.28
N LEU A 82 7.13 -8.17 -19.48
CA LEU A 82 6.03 -7.23 -19.29
C LEU A 82 6.13 -5.99 -20.19
N GLN A 83 7.20 -5.85 -20.97
CA GLN A 83 7.47 -4.66 -21.78
C GLN A 83 6.34 -4.33 -22.76
N GLU A 84 5.73 -5.35 -23.36
CA GLU A 84 4.62 -5.17 -24.31
C GLU A 84 3.37 -4.57 -23.67
N LEU A 85 3.19 -4.77 -22.36
CA LEU A 85 2.05 -4.24 -21.62
C LEU A 85 2.16 -2.74 -21.37
N LYS A 86 3.38 -2.21 -21.26
CA LYS A 86 3.60 -0.80 -20.89
C LYS A 86 3.06 0.18 -21.94
N ASN A 87 3.18 -0.19 -23.22
CA ASN A 87 2.78 0.65 -24.36
C ASN A 87 1.40 0.27 -24.90
N MET A 88 0.72 -0.68 -24.24
CA MET A 88 -0.61 -1.11 -24.64
C MET A 88 -1.60 0.03 -24.37
N ASP A 89 -2.49 0.26 -25.33
CA ASP A 89 -3.62 1.16 -25.13
C ASP A 89 -4.35 0.87 -23.82
N VAL A 90 -4.72 1.92 -23.08
CA VAL A 90 -5.24 1.80 -21.71
C VAL A 90 -6.52 0.97 -21.66
N LEU A 91 -7.41 1.12 -22.65
CA LEU A 91 -8.64 0.34 -22.71
C LEU A 91 -8.35 -1.12 -23.01
N LYS A 92 -7.47 -1.40 -23.99
CA LYS A 92 -7.04 -2.77 -24.31
C LYS A 92 -6.38 -3.47 -23.13
N PHE A 93 -5.59 -2.74 -22.34
CA PHE A 93 -4.98 -3.30 -21.14
C PHE A 93 -6.00 -3.54 -20.04
N SER A 94 -6.97 -2.65 -19.86
CA SER A 94 -8.08 -2.87 -18.93
C SER A 94 -8.85 -4.14 -19.29
N ASP A 95 -9.18 -4.34 -20.57
CA ASP A 95 -9.84 -5.54 -21.07
C ASP A 95 -8.95 -6.79 -20.85
N LEU A 96 -7.64 -6.66 -21.10
CA LEU A 96 -6.69 -7.75 -20.86
C LEU A 96 -6.65 -8.19 -19.38
N MET A 97 -6.78 -7.24 -18.45
CA MET A 97 -6.71 -7.46 -17.00
C MET A 97 -8.04 -7.89 -16.38
N GLU A 98 -9.12 -7.91 -17.15
CA GLU A 98 -10.42 -8.36 -16.70
C GLU A 98 -10.34 -9.78 -16.12
N ASN A 99 -10.83 -9.95 -14.89
CA ASN A 99 -10.80 -11.21 -14.13
C ASN A 99 -9.40 -11.81 -13.88
N LYS A 100 -8.32 -11.06 -14.17
CA LYS A 100 -6.93 -11.47 -13.95
C LYS A 100 -6.26 -10.75 -12.78
N THR A 101 -7.01 -9.93 -12.06
CA THR A 101 -6.51 -9.15 -10.94
C THR A 101 -7.13 -9.59 -9.63
N SER A 102 -6.36 -9.50 -8.56
CA SER A 102 -6.81 -9.72 -7.18
C SER A 102 -6.07 -8.76 -6.26
N TYR A 103 -6.48 -8.66 -5.00
CA TYR A 103 -5.78 -7.84 -4.03
C TYR A 103 -5.64 -8.53 -2.68
N GLU A 104 -4.64 -8.08 -1.94
CA GLU A 104 -4.48 -8.32 -0.53
C GLU A 104 -4.38 -6.97 0.18
N TYR A 105 -5.16 -6.77 1.24
CA TYR A 105 -4.94 -5.64 2.14
C TYR A 105 -3.74 -5.93 3.05
N ILE A 106 -2.84 -4.96 3.23
CA ILE A 106 -1.62 -5.14 3.99
C ILE A 106 -1.72 -4.43 5.35
N TYR A 107 -1.85 -3.11 5.33
CA TYR A 107 -2.01 -2.22 6.48
C TYR A 107 -2.44 -0.83 6.00
N SER A 108 -2.69 0.10 6.92
CA SER A 108 -2.96 1.51 6.68
C SER A 108 -1.85 2.37 7.30
N GLN A 109 -1.73 3.60 6.80
CA GLN A 109 -0.89 4.65 7.36
C GLN A 109 -1.70 5.91 7.62
N PHE A 110 -1.16 6.82 8.43
CA PHE A 110 -1.80 8.08 8.73
C PHE A 110 -1.52 9.13 7.66
N ASN A 111 -2.54 9.88 7.28
CA ASN A 111 -2.37 11.05 6.44
C ASN A 111 -1.59 12.13 7.22
N GLN A 112 -0.56 12.70 6.59
CA GLN A 112 0.34 13.66 7.22
C GLN A 112 -0.33 14.94 7.72
N LYS A 113 -1.50 15.33 7.18
CA LYS A 113 -2.23 16.55 7.56
C LYS A 113 -3.32 16.26 8.58
N SER A 114 -4.17 15.27 8.31
CA SER A 114 -5.34 14.99 9.16
C SER A 114 -4.99 14.14 10.39
N LEU A 115 -3.84 13.46 10.36
CA LEU A 115 -3.43 12.45 11.36
C LEU A 115 -4.48 11.35 11.57
N LYS A 116 -5.25 11.03 10.52
CA LYS A 116 -6.22 9.93 10.48
C LYS A 116 -5.69 8.80 9.58
N PRO A 117 -6.03 7.53 9.87
CA PRO A 117 -5.62 6.37 9.07
C PRO A 117 -6.45 6.28 7.78
N GLU A 118 -6.18 7.20 6.86
CA GLU A 118 -6.95 7.42 5.63
C GLU A 118 -6.29 6.84 4.37
N GLN A 119 -5.10 6.24 4.54
CA GLN A 119 -4.28 5.75 3.45
C GLN A 119 -4.12 4.23 3.62
N ASP A 120 -4.85 3.46 2.83
CA ASP A 120 -4.81 2.00 2.85
C ASP A 120 -3.78 1.48 1.85
N ILE A 121 -3.00 0.48 2.24
CA ILE A 121 -1.97 -0.12 1.40
C ILE A 121 -2.41 -1.54 1.03
N PHE A 122 -2.39 -1.79 -0.28
CA PHE A 122 -2.76 -3.04 -0.89
C PHE A 122 -1.60 -3.62 -1.69
N LEU A 123 -1.57 -4.94 -1.78
CA LEU A 123 -0.79 -5.65 -2.78
C LEU A 123 -1.76 -6.12 -3.87
N ILE A 124 -1.72 -5.46 -5.02
CA ILE A 124 -2.52 -5.84 -6.18
C ILE A 124 -1.75 -6.89 -6.95
N SER A 125 -2.34 -8.06 -7.14
CA SER A 125 -1.78 -9.10 -7.99
C SER A 125 -2.44 -9.09 -9.37
N PHE A 126 -1.67 -9.40 -10.40
CA PHE A 126 -2.20 -9.61 -11.75
C PHE A 126 -1.55 -10.82 -12.42
N LEU A 127 -2.31 -11.49 -13.29
CA LEU A 127 -1.86 -12.64 -14.06
C LEU A 127 -1.51 -12.23 -15.49
N TYR A 128 -0.32 -12.63 -15.93
CA TYR A 128 0.12 -12.44 -17.31
C TYR A 128 1.00 -13.60 -17.77
N ASN A 129 0.67 -14.20 -18.92
CA ASN A 129 1.34 -15.39 -19.46
C ASN A 129 1.54 -16.50 -18.41
N SER A 130 0.47 -16.81 -17.65
CA SER A 130 0.46 -17.79 -16.55
C SER A 130 1.37 -17.48 -15.36
N ASN A 131 2.04 -16.33 -15.35
CA ASN A 131 2.82 -15.85 -14.23
C ASN A 131 2.02 -14.82 -13.43
N LYS A 132 2.20 -14.84 -12.10
CA LYS A 132 1.59 -13.87 -11.21
C LYS A 132 2.61 -12.85 -10.74
N TYR A 133 2.20 -11.60 -10.84
CA TYR A 133 2.98 -10.43 -10.45
C TYR A 133 2.22 -9.66 -9.38
N GLU A 134 2.94 -8.87 -8.59
CA GLU A 134 2.40 -8.11 -7.47
C GLU A 134 2.91 -6.67 -7.53
N VAL A 135 2.01 -5.72 -7.26
CA VAL A 135 2.29 -4.28 -7.20
C VAL A 135 1.74 -3.74 -5.90
N LYS A 136 2.59 -3.02 -5.15
CA LYS A 136 2.13 -2.32 -3.95
C LYS A 136 1.45 -1.02 -4.36
N MET A 137 0.21 -0.83 -3.92
CA MET A 137 -0.58 0.37 -4.19
C MET A 137 -1.08 0.99 -2.89
N ILE A 138 -1.22 2.31 -2.91
CA ILE A 138 -1.91 3.06 -1.88
C ILE A 138 -3.26 3.51 -2.40
N ARG A 139 -4.27 3.47 -1.53
CA ARG A 139 -5.61 3.98 -1.78
C ARG A 139 -5.90 5.09 -0.78
N GLU A 140 -6.38 6.21 -1.26
CA GLU A 140 -6.75 7.37 -0.45
C GLU A 140 -8.14 7.89 -0.82
N ILE A 141 -8.82 8.55 0.12
CA ILE A 141 -10.09 9.21 -0.14
C ILE A 141 -9.83 10.66 -0.56
N CYS A 142 -10.27 11.04 -1.75
CA CYS A 142 -10.25 12.41 -2.24
C CYS A 142 -11.65 12.80 -2.74
N ASN A 143 -12.24 13.85 -2.14
CA ASN A 143 -13.57 14.36 -2.50
C ASN A 143 -14.67 13.28 -2.54
N GLY A 144 -14.63 12.31 -1.63
CA GLY A 144 -15.61 11.22 -1.53
C GLY A 144 -15.35 10.03 -2.47
N SER A 145 -14.30 10.08 -3.29
CA SER A 145 -13.90 9.01 -4.20
C SER A 145 -12.55 8.41 -3.80
N TYR A 146 -12.32 7.15 -4.16
CA TYR A 146 -11.03 6.50 -3.96
C TYR A 146 -10.07 6.82 -5.11
N LEU A 147 -8.89 7.33 -4.76
CA LEU A 147 -7.75 7.43 -5.66
C LEU A 147 -6.76 6.31 -5.36
N TYR A 148 -6.11 5.81 -6.39
CA TYR A 148 -5.07 4.78 -6.29
C TYR A 148 -3.76 5.35 -6.81
N SER A 149 -2.66 4.95 -6.19
CA SER A 149 -1.33 5.25 -6.69
C SER A 149 -0.41 4.06 -6.43
N SER A 150 0.32 3.64 -7.44
CA SER A 150 1.36 2.63 -7.27
C SER A 150 2.52 3.22 -6.46
N LEU A 151 3.02 2.44 -5.51
CA LEU A 151 4.20 2.78 -4.72
C LEU A 151 5.49 2.27 -5.40
N GLY A 152 5.41 2.04 -6.72
CA GLY A 152 6.48 1.54 -7.56
C GLY A 152 6.82 0.06 -7.34
N GLY A 153 7.57 -0.46 -8.32
CA GLY A 153 8.08 -1.83 -8.31
C GLY A 153 7.05 -2.89 -8.68
N ILE A 154 7.54 -3.93 -9.34
CA ILE A 154 6.84 -5.19 -9.55
C ILE A 154 7.59 -6.26 -8.79
N TYR A 155 6.84 -7.15 -8.16
CA TYR A 155 7.35 -8.35 -7.54
C TYR A 155 6.80 -9.57 -8.29
N LYS A 156 7.57 -10.65 -8.34
CA LYS A 156 7.01 -11.97 -8.60
C LYS A 156 6.15 -12.39 -7.42
N GLU A 157 5.28 -13.38 -7.62
CA GLU A 157 4.44 -13.93 -6.55
C GLU A 157 5.20 -14.17 -5.22
N GLY A 158 4.67 -13.59 -4.15
CA GLY A 158 5.24 -13.64 -2.79
C GLY A 158 6.55 -12.87 -2.62
N GLY A 159 7.04 -12.19 -3.65
CA GLY A 159 8.29 -11.44 -3.61
C GLY A 159 8.23 -10.27 -2.64
N TRP A 160 7.09 -9.58 -2.56
CA TRP A 160 6.92 -8.48 -1.62
C TRP A 160 7.00 -8.96 -0.16
N HIS A 161 6.28 -10.04 0.17
CA HIS A 161 6.29 -10.64 1.51
C HIS A 161 7.68 -11.13 1.92
N LYS A 162 8.42 -11.76 0.99
CA LYS A 162 9.81 -12.19 1.24
C LYS A 162 10.73 -11.02 1.60
N ALA A 163 10.57 -9.88 0.92
CA ALA A 163 11.35 -8.68 1.17
C ALA A 163 10.92 -7.91 2.44
N ASN A 164 9.71 -8.14 2.94
CA ASN A 164 9.11 -7.40 4.06
C ASN A 164 8.71 -8.32 5.23
N ARG A 165 9.45 -9.42 5.41
CA ARG A 165 9.13 -10.46 6.40
C ARG A 165 9.09 -9.98 7.85
N ASP A 166 9.72 -8.85 8.13
CA ASP A 166 9.84 -8.27 9.48
C ASP A 166 8.64 -7.36 9.83
N PHE A 167 7.69 -7.15 8.92
CA PHE A 167 6.49 -6.37 9.16
C PHE A 167 5.28 -7.28 9.37
N LEU A 168 4.52 -7.03 10.44
CA LEU A 168 3.21 -7.66 10.63
C LEU A 168 2.26 -7.17 9.53
N THR A 169 1.71 -8.10 8.76
CA THR A 169 0.70 -7.83 7.74
C THR A 169 -0.70 -8.26 8.19
N TYR A 170 -1.74 -7.81 7.50
CA TYR A 170 -3.10 -8.30 7.76
C TYR A 170 -3.23 -9.82 7.57
N ARG A 171 -2.52 -10.40 6.59
CA ARG A 171 -2.46 -11.86 6.39
C ARG A 171 -1.88 -12.57 7.61
N ASP A 172 -0.81 -12.03 8.20
CA ASP A 172 -0.20 -12.60 9.41
C ASP A 172 -1.11 -12.46 10.63
N TYR A 173 -1.84 -11.34 10.74
CA TYR A 173 -2.88 -11.16 11.75
C TYR A 173 -3.98 -12.23 11.62
N LEU A 174 -4.49 -12.47 10.40
CA LEU A 174 -5.50 -13.52 10.16
C LEU A 174 -4.97 -14.92 10.49
N ALA A 175 -3.66 -15.15 10.32
CA ALA A 175 -2.99 -16.39 10.68
C ALA A 175 -2.61 -16.48 12.18
N GLY A 176 -2.94 -15.47 13.00
CA GLY A 176 -2.65 -15.45 14.43
C GLY A 176 -1.18 -15.23 14.80
N LYS A 177 -0.34 -14.73 13.89
CA LYS A 177 1.12 -14.60 14.09
C LYS A 177 1.57 -13.30 14.76
N ILE A 178 0.69 -12.64 15.52
CA ILE A 178 0.97 -11.30 16.09
C ILE A 178 2.20 -11.33 17.02
N ASP A 179 2.38 -12.42 17.77
CA ASP A 179 3.47 -12.57 18.73
C ASP A 179 4.85 -12.77 18.07
N SER A 180 4.90 -13.07 16.77
CA SER A 180 6.15 -13.24 16.02
C SER A 180 6.86 -11.92 15.69
N TYR A 181 6.23 -10.77 15.99
CA TYR A 181 6.70 -9.43 15.64
C TYR A 181 6.93 -8.52 16.86
N LYS A 182 6.97 -9.12 18.06
CA LYS A 182 7.17 -8.43 19.35
C LYS A 182 8.63 -8.38 19.76
#